data_AF-A0A7Y3F9R3-F1
#
_entry.id   AF-A0A7Y3F9R3-F1
#
_cell.length_a   1.000
_cell.length_b   1.000
_cell.length_c   1.000
_cell.angle_alpha   90.00
_cell.angle_beta   90.00
_cell.angle_gamma   90.00
#
_symmetry.space_group_name_H-M   'P 1'
#
loop_
_entity.id
_entity.type
_entity.pdbx_description
1 polymer ?
#
loop_
_entity_poly.entity_id
_entity_poly.type
_entity_poly.pdbx_seq_one_letter_code
_entity_poly.pdbx_strand_id
1 'polypeptide(L)'
;MTSIDSNVSGRAKKLVNKDIEKLKLNEIAYLIRESIETGVCIPIANKKLKEQDIEISMLHRNLNSENQRELVRELILLEDCYWDRNAKAFKELKDILGTQINYLHIPSHLKERFMNYQTKNLVWDEKSIEHFHLYMNDSRMGVFTGYEMIITLKRAILNGNSVLYKCNGKNVTIQTIEEFEKLIVDNLNCNDELKNLLEKEIEIKD
;
A
#
# COMPACT_ATOMS: atom_id res chain seq x y z
N MET A 1 3.62 -25.69 16.12
CA MET A 1 3.17 -25.68 14.72
C MET A 1 1.71 -25.24 14.70
N THR A 2 1.45 -23.98 14.35
CA THR A 2 0.11 -23.50 14.03
C THR A 2 0.08 -23.34 12.52
N SER A 3 -0.58 -24.27 11.83
CA SER A 3 -0.84 -24.19 10.40
C SER A 3 -1.82 -23.04 10.17
N ILE A 4 -1.28 -21.86 9.86
CA ILE A 4 -2.04 -20.80 9.19
C ILE A 4 -2.15 -21.22 7.73
N ASP A 5 -2.92 -22.28 7.46
CA ASP A 5 -3.66 -22.34 6.19
C ASP A 5 -4.85 -21.39 6.38
N SER A 6 -4.57 -20.08 6.46
CA SER A 6 -5.57 -19.09 6.08
C SER A 6 -6.00 -19.48 4.67
N ASN A 7 -7.30 -19.57 4.42
CA ASN A 7 -7.91 -19.97 3.15
C ASN A 7 -7.60 -18.98 2.01
N VAL A 8 -6.32 -18.77 1.71
CA VAL A 8 -5.84 -18.11 0.51
C VAL A 8 -6.23 -19.05 -0.62
N SER A 9 -7.22 -18.63 -1.40
CA SER A 9 -7.76 -19.45 -2.48
C SER A 9 -6.64 -19.96 -3.38
N GLY A 10 -6.82 -21.13 -4.00
CA GLY A 10 -5.85 -21.64 -4.97
C GLY A 10 -5.56 -20.64 -6.10
N ARG A 11 -6.50 -19.72 -6.38
CA ARG A 11 -6.31 -18.59 -7.29
C ARG A 11 -5.34 -17.57 -6.72
N ALA A 12 -5.52 -17.12 -5.48
CA ALA A 12 -4.61 -16.17 -4.84
C ALA A 12 -3.18 -16.72 -4.73
N LYS A 13 -3.00 -17.99 -4.30
CA LYS A 13 -1.68 -18.64 -4.26
C LYS A 13 -0.98 -18.64 -5.62
N LYS A 14 -1.72 -18.84 -6.72
CA LYS A 14 -1.15 -18.78 -8.08
C LYS A 14 -0.76 -17.36 -8.49
N LEU A 15 -1.54 -16.36 -8.10
CA LEU A 15 -1.31 -14.96 -8.47
C LEU A 15 -0.13 -14.34 -7.73
N VAL A 16 0.04 -14.65 -6.43
CA VAL A 16 1.16 -14.13 -5.62
C VAL A 16 2.52 -14.64 -6.14
N ASN A 17 2.55 -15.84 -6.73
CA ASN A 17 3.76 -16.40 -7.35
C ASN A 17 4.00 -15.93 -8.79
N LYS A 18 3.08 -15.16 -9.37
CA LYS A 18 3.23 -14.65 -10.73
C LYS A 18 4.10 -13.40 -10.70
N ASP A 19 4.90 -13.24 -11.75
CA ASP A 19 5.59 -11.98 -12.02
C ASP A 19 4.59 -10.83 -11.99
N ILE A 20 4.86 -9.90 -11.08
CA ILE A 20 3.95 -8.85 -10.70
C ILE A 20 3.64 -7.89 -11.84
N GLU A 21 4.58 -7.70 -12.77
CA GLU A 21 4.38 -6.89 -13.97
C GLU A 21 3.45 -7.57 -14.99
N LYS A 22 3.34 -8.90 -14.94
CA LYS A 22 2.52 -9.71 -15.83
C LYS A 22 1.09 -9.90 -15.33
N LEU A 23 0.74 -9.36 -14.17
CA LEU A 23 -0.63 -9.40 -13.66
C LEU A 23 -1.58 -8.58 -14.58
N LYS A 24 -2.74 -9.17 -14.87
CA LYS A 24 -3.84 -8.52 -15.61
C LYS A 24 -4.67 -7.64 -14.69
N LEU A 25 -5.39 -6.65 -15.23
CA LEU A 25 -6.20 -5.72 -14.42
C LEU A 25 -7.20 -6.45 -13.49
N ASN A 26 -7.89 -7.47 -14.00
CA ASN A 26 -8.84 -8.27 -13.23
C ASN A 26 -8.17 -9.19 -12.19
N GLU A 27 -6.91 -9.56 -12.39
CA GLU A 27 -6.11 -10.28 -11.38
C GLU A 27 -5.70 -9.34 -10.25
N ILE A 28 -5.30 -8.11 -10.59
CA ILE A 28 -4.97 -7.07 -9.61
C ILE A 28 -6.20 -6.67 -8.80
N ALA A 29 -7.35 -6.46 -9.47
CA ALA A 29 -8.61 -6.16 -8.81
C ALA A 29 -9.01 -7.27 -7.82
N TYR A 30 -8.80 -8.54 -8.20
CA TYR A 30 -9.02 -9.67 -7.30
C TYR A 30 -8.10 -9.64 -6.07
N LEU A 31 -6.79 -9.39 -6.25
CA LEU A 31 -5.86 -9.30 -5.12
C LEU A 31 -6.23 -8.16 -4.16
N ILE A 32 -6.60 -7.00 -4.69
CA ILE A 32 -7.06 -5.85 -3.91
C ILE A 32 -8.33 -6.19 -3.11
N ARG A 33 -9.33 -6.81 -3.77
CA ARG A 33 -10.59 -7.21 -3.13
C ARG A 33 -10.36 -8.19 -1.97
N GLU A 34 -9.43 -9.11 -2.13
CA GLU A 34 -9.07 -10.09 -1.10
C GLU A 34 -8.08 -9.53 -0.05
N SER A 35 -7.73 -8.24 -0.13
CA SER A 35 -6.75 -7.58 0.74
C SER A 35 -5.36 -8.24 0.73
N ILE A 36 -4.94 -8.80 -0.41
CA ILE A 36 -3.67 -9.48 -0.59
C ILE A 36 -2.68 -8.54 -1.27
N GLU A 37 -1.58 -8.23 -0.59
CA GLU A 37 -0.51 -7.36 -1.10
C GLU A 37 -1.02 -6.02 -1.67
N THR A 38 -2.11 -5.47 -1.10
CA THR A 38 -2.80 -4.28 -1.60
C THR A 38 -1.86 -3.08 -1.77
N GLY A 39 -0.94 -2.88 -0.82
CA GLY A 39 0.04 -1.80 -0.88
C GLY A 39 0.98 -1.89 -2.08
N VAL A 40 1.28 -3.10 -2.55
CA VAL A 40 2.07 -3.34 -3.77
C VAL A 40 1.19 -3.22 -5.01
N CYS A 41 -0.05 -3.73 -4.95
CA CYS A 41 -0.99 -3.72 -6.07
C CYS A 41 -1.37 -2.29 -6.53
N ILE A 42 -1.49 -1.32 -5.63
CA ILE A 42 -1.89 0.06 -5.94
C ILE A 42 -1.00 0.73 -7.00
N PRO A 43 0.34 0.85 -6.81
CA PRO A 43 1.20 1.51 -7.80
C PRO A 43 1.18 0.79 -9.15
N ILE A 44 1.07 -0.54 -9.18
CA ILE A 44 1.01 -1.32 -10.43
C ILE A 44 -0.32 -1.10 -11.15
N ALA A 45 -1.43 -1.08 -10.40
CA ALA A 45 -2.76 -0.79 -10.92
C ALA A 45 -2.75 0.57 -11.62
N ASN A 46 -2.23 1.60 -10.95
CA ASN A 46 -2.10 2.95 -11.50
C ASN A 46 -1.24 2.99 -12.76
N LYS A 47 -0.06 2.36 -12.74
CA LYS A 47 0.83 2.28 -13.90
C LYS A 47 0.10 1.69 -15.12
N LYS A 48 -0.58 0.56 -14.94
CA LYS A 48 -1.31 -0.11 -16.04
C LYS A 48 -2.51 0.69 -16.53
N LEU A 49 -3.26 1.31 -15.63
CA LEU A 49 -4.38 2.18 -16.00
C LEU A 49 -3.90 3.38 -16.83
N LYS A 50 -2.73 3.94 -16.50
CA LYS A 50 -2.11 5.04 -17.24
C LYS A 50 -1.58 4.60 -18.61
N GLU A 51 -0.98 3.42 -18.71
CA GLU A 51 -0.42 2.89 -19.97
C GLU A 51 -1.48 2.53 -21.01
N GLN A 52 -2.70 2.19 -20.57
CA GLN A 52 -3.76 1.71 -21.46
C GLN A 52 -4.73 2.79 -21.95
N ASP A 53 -4.57 4.03 -21.47
CA ASP A 53 -5.59 5.09 -21.52
C ASP A 53 -6.93 4.65 -20.91
N ILE A 54 -7.43 5.43 -19.95
CA ILE A 54 -8.63 5.05 -19.20
C ILE A 54 -9.88 5.25 -20.07
N GLU A 55 -10.59 4.16 -20.35
CA GLU A 55 -11.83 4.11 -21.13
C GLU A 55 -13.05 3.79 -20.25
N ILE A 56 -13.31 4.59 -19.21
CA ILE A 56 -14.39 4.31 -18.23
C ILE A 56 -15.78 4.69 -18.77
N SER A 57 -15.87 5.42 -19.89
CA SER A 57 -17.14 5.96 -20.40
C SER A 57 -18.16 4.89 -20.80
N MET A 58 -19.45 5.23 -20.73
CA MET A 58 -20.57 4.40 -21.20
C MET A 58 -20.52 4.11 -22.72
N LEU A 59 -19.73 4.86 -23.48
CA LEU A 59 -19.52 4.68 -24.92
C LEU A 59 -18.48 3.60 -25.21
N HIS A 60 -17.74 3.13 -24.20
CA HIS A 60 -16.73 2.08 -24.31
C HIS A 60 -17.24 0.89 -23.50
N ARG A 61 -18.14 0.10 -24.10
CA ARG A 61 -18.66 -1.15 -23.53
C ARG A 61 -17.95 -2.33 -24.19
N ASN A 62 -16.73 -2.58 -23.74
CA ASN A 62 -15.95 -3.75 -24.14
C ASN A 62 -15.32 -4.44 -22.91
N LEU A 63 -14.77 -5.64 -23.07
CA LEU A 63 -14.19 -6.39 -21.95
C LEU A 63 -13.05 -5.62 -21.25
N ASN A 64 -12.25 -4.86 -22.00
CA ASN A 64 -11.15 -4.09 -21.43
C ASN A 64 -11.67 -2.97 -20.52
N SER A 65 -12.66 -2.21 -21.00
CA SER A 65 -13.31 -1.15 -20.23
C SER A 65 -13.97 -1.67 -18.94
N GLU A 66 -14.54 -2.89 -18.93
CA GLU A 66 -15.09 -3.45 -17.71
C GLU A 66 -14.00 -3.87 -16.72
N ASN A 67 -12.89 -4.45 -17.19
CA ASN A 67 -11.76 -4.77 -16.32
C ASN A 67 -11.16 -3.50 -15.69
N GLN A 68 -11.09 -2.39 -16.45
CA GLN A 68 -10.69 -1.09 -15.94
C GLN A 68 -11.68 -0.57 -14.89
N ARG A 69 -13.00 -0.62 -15.18
CA ARG A 69 -14.05 -0.21 -14.25
C ARG A 69 -14.02 -1.03 -12.96
N GLU A 70 -13.86 -2.35 -13.05
CA GLU A 70 -13.73 -3.23 -11.90
C GLU A 70 -12.54 -2.83 -11.03
N LEU A 71 -11.34 -2.72 -11.62
CA LEU A 71 -10.14 -2.32 -10.88
C LEU A 71 -10.31 -0.96 -10.19
N VAL A 72 -10.83 0.04 -10.90
CA VAL A 72 -11.06 1.38 -10.34
C VAL A 72 -12.07 1.36 -9.20
N ARG A 73 -13.13 0.55 -9.29
CA ARG A 73 -14.10 0.38 -8.19
C ARG A 73 -13.41 -0.20 -6.95
N GLU A 74 -12.62 -1.25 -7.11
CA GLU A 74 -11.88 -1.85 -5.98
C GLU A 74 -10.92 -0.84 -5.34
N LEU A 75 -10.23 -0.02 -6.15
CA LEU A 75 -9.37 1.04 -5.65
C LEU A 75 -10.18 2.06 -4.82
N ILE A 76 -11.28 2.60 -5.34
CA ILE A 76 -12.10 3.62 -4.62
C ILE A 76 -12.63 3.09 -3.28
N LEU A 77 -12.88 1.79 -3.19
CA LEU A 77 -13.40 1.14 -1.99
C LEU A 77 -12.34 0.97 -0.88
N LEU A 78 -11.05 1.07 -1.21
CA LEU A 78 -9.97 0.97 -0.23
C LEU A 78 -10.14 1.93 0.95
N GLU A 79 -9.64 1.48 2.10
CA GLU A 79 -9.53 2.31 3.28
C GLU A 79 -8.50 3.44 3.07
N ASP A 80 -8.80 4.58 3.70
CA ASP A 80 -7.99 5.81 3.64
C ASP A 80 -6.51 5.58 3.98
N CYS A 81 -6.21 4.63 4.87
CA CYS A 81 -4.83 4.31 5.28
C CYS A 81 -3.97 3.78 4.12
N TYR A 82 -4.57 3.10 3.14
CA TYR A 82 -3.86 2.66 1.94
C TYR A 82 -3.48 3.85 1.06
N TRP A 83 -4.32 4.88 1.02
CA TRP A 83 -4.06 6.11 0.27
C TRP A 83 -3.04 7.01 0.95
N ASP A 84 -3.04 7.09 2.28
CA ASP A 84 -1.98 7.79 3.03
C ASP A 84 -0.60 7.20 2.73
N ARG A 85 -0.52 5.87 2.61
CA ARG A 85 0.72 5.15 2.28
C ARG A 85 1.11 5.24 0.79
N ASN A 86 0.18 5.68 -0.06
CA ASN A 86 0.32 5.72 -1.51
C ASN A 86 -0.15 7.07 -2.09
N ALA A 87 0.16 8.18 -1.40
CA ALA A 87 -0.43 9.49 -1.70
C ALA A 87 -0.16 9.98 -3.14
N LYS A 88 1.04 9.70 -3.68
CA LYS A 88 1.34 9.97 -5.10
C LYS A 88 0.39 9.23 -6.04
N ALA A 89 0.21 7.92 -5.84
CA ALA A 89 -0.70 7.12 -6.65
C ALA A 89 -2.16 7.58 -6.48
N PHE A 90 -2.56 7.93 -5.26
CA PHE A 90 -3.89 8.49 -5.02
C PHE A 90 -4.14 9.76 -5.83
N LYS A 91 -3.17 10.69 -5.85
CA LYS A 91 -3.25 11.92 -6.64
C LYS A 91 -3.37 11.63 -8.14
N GLU A 92 -2.50 10.77 -8.66
CA GLU A 92 -2.53 10.36 -10.07
C GLU A 92 -3.88 9.74 -10.44
N LEU A 93 -4.43 8.87 -9.60
CA LEU A 93 -5.74 8.25 -9.85
C LEU A 93 -6.86 9.29 -9.83
N LYS A 94 -6.86 10.23 -8.88
CA LYS A 94 -7.85 11.33 -8.85
C LYS A 94 -7.79 12.20 -10.10
N ASP A 95 -6.58 12.54 -10.54
CA ASP A 95 -6.37 13.35 -11.73
C ASP A 95 -6.89 12.63 -12.99
N ILE A 96 -6.65 11.32 -13.11
CA ILE A 96 -7.16 10.53 -14.23
C ILE A 96 -8.69 10.39 -14.16
N LEU A 97 -9.25 10.11 -12.99
CA LEU A 97 -10.69 9.87 -12.84
C LEU A 97 -11.51 11.14 -13.01
N GLY A 98 -11.01 12.30 -12.56
CA GLY A 98 -11.65 13.61 -12.72
C GLY A 98 -13.18 13.56 -12.64
N THR A 99 -13.84 13.98 -13.72
CA THR A 99 -15.31 13.90 -13.87
C THR A 99 -15.81 12.52 -14.35
N GLN A 100 -14.91 11.66 -14.86
CA GLN A 100 -15.23 10.32 -15.33
C GLN A 100 -15.65 9.35 -14.20
N ILE A 101 -15.33 9.68 -12.94
CA ILE A 101 -15.78 8.90 -11.76
C ILE A 101 -17.30 8.66 -11.76
N ASN A 102 -18.07 9.53 -12.41
CA ASN A 102 -19.52 9.40 -12.53
C ASN A 102 -19.96 8.15 -13.30
N TYR A 103 -19.15 7.67 -14.24
CA TYR A 103 -19.43 6.50 -15.08
C TYR A 103 -19.13 5.16 -14.39
N LEU A 104 -18.59 5.16 -13.17
CA LEU A 104 -18.28 3.92 -12.44
C LEU A 104 -19.51 3.23 -11.84
N HIS A 105 -20.70 3.84 -11.90
CA HIS A 105 -21.93 3.29 -11.32
C HIS A 105 -21.82 2.90 -9.83
N ILE A 106 -20.98 3.61 -9.07
CA ILE A 106 -20.89 3.48 -7.62
C ILE A 106 -21.77 4.53 -6.91
N PRO A 107 -22.21 4.27 -5.65
CA PRO A 107 -22.94 5.24 -4.83
C PRO A 107 -22.25 6.61 -4.73
N SER A 108 -23.03 7.70 -4.72
CA SER A 108 -22.53 9.08 -4.68
C SER A 108 -21.65 9.36 -3.47
N HIS A 109 -22.04 8.88 -2.28
CA HIS A 109 -21.28 9.09 -1.05
C HIS A 109 -19.85 8.50 -1.11
N LEU A 110 -19.64 7.39 -1.85
CA LEU A 110 -18.30 6.81 -2.05
C LEU A 110 -17.46 7.65 -3.01
N LYS A 111 -18.08 8.18 -4.07
CA LYS A 111 -17.43 9.12 -5.00
C LYS A 111 -16.99 10.36 -4.26
N GLU A 112 -17.88 10.94 -3.46
CA GLU A 112 -17.60 12.13 -2.65
C GLU A 112 -16.51 11.88 -1.62
N ARG A 113 -16.57 10.75 -0.88
CA ARG A 113 -15.52 10.33 0.04
C ARG A 113 -14.16 10.33 -0.66
N PHE A 114 -14.06 9.63 -1.78
CA PHE A 114 -12.81 9.50 -2.52
C PHE A 114 -12.32 10.84 -3.12
N MET A 115 -13.21 11.60 -3.77
CA MET A 115 -12.84 12.87 -4.43
C MET A 115 -12.50 13.97 -3.43
N ASN A 116 -13.08 13.95 -2.23
CA ASN A 116 -12.81 14.94 -1.19
C ASN A 116 -11.72 14.50 -0.21
N TYR A 117 -11.31 13.23 -0.23
CA TYR A 117 -10.24 12.75 0.63
C TYR A 117 -8.92 13.48 0.34
N GLN A 118 -8.24 13.86 1.42
CA GLN A 118 -6.91 14.45 1.44
C GLN A 118 -6.00 13.52 2.22
N THR A 119 -4.97 13.01 1.55
CA THR A 119 -4.00 12.11 2.14
C THR A 119 -3.27 12.78 3.28
N LYS A 120 -3.11 12.05 4.38
CA LYS A 120 -2.38 12.49 5.55
C LYS A 120 -0.90 12.16 5.39
N ASN A 121 -0.06 12.99 5.97
CA ASN A 121 1.36 12.68 6.08
C ASN A 121 1.55 11.47 7.01
N LEU A 122 2.41 10.56 6.61
CA LEU A 122 2.90 9.51 7.50
C LEU A 122 3.82 10.16 8.53
N VAL A 123 3.64 9.81 9.80
CA VAL A 123 4.41 10.38 10.91
C VAL A 123 5.07 9.24 11.67
N TRP A 124 6.35 9.40 11.98
CA TRP A 124 7.08 8.58 12.94
C TRP A 124 7.47 9.47 14.12
N ASP A 125 6.82 9.29 15.25
CA ASP A 125 6.99 10.10 16.46
C ASP A 125 7.18 9.22 17.70
N GLU A 126 7.30 9.84 18.87
CA GLU A 126 7.48 9.13 20.14
C GLU A 126 6.34 8.13 20.43
N LYS A 127 5.10 8.45 20.03
CA LYS A 127 3.96 7.52 20.18
C LYS A 127 4.12 6.29 19.29
N SER A 128 4.60 6.50 18.07
CA SER A 128 4.88 5.42 17.11
C SER A 128 5.97 4.49 17.65
N ILE A 129 7.01 5.05 18.28
CA ILE A 129 8.09 4.32 18.95
C ILE A 129 7.56 3.54 20.17
N GLU A 130 6.73 4.17 21.01
CA GLU A 130 6.13 3.51 22.16
C GLU A 130 5.27 2.31 21.74
N HIS A 131 4.40 2.49 20.74
CA HIS A 131 3.62 1.39 20.16
C HIS A 131 4.51 0.29 19.59
N PHE A 132 5.57 0.65 18.87
CA PHE A 132 6.53 -0.32 18.35
C PHE A 132 7.16 -1.14 19.49
N HIS A 133 7.61 -0.50 20.57
CA HIS A 133 8.19 -1.19 21.72
C HIS A 133 7.19 -2.09 22.45
N LEU A 134 5.91 -1.70 22.54
CA LEU A 134 4.86 -2.57 23.08
C LEU A 134 4.76 -3.89 22.30
N TYR A 135 4.83 -3.82 20.96
CA TYR A 135 4.82 -5.01 20.11
C TYR A 135 6.09 -5.84 20.21
N MET A 136 7.26 -5.21 20.43
CA MET A 136 8.53 -5.92 20.60
C MET A 136 8.62 -6.71 21.89
N ASN A 137 7.86 -6.33 22.91
CA ASN A 137 7.76 -7.02 24.19
C ASN A 137 6.70 -8.14 24.20
N ASP A 138 6.00 -8.36 23.09
CA ASP A 138 4.90 -9.32 22.96
C ASP A 138 5.33 -10.62 22.24
N SER A 139 4.38 -11.51 22.02
CA SER A 139 4.48 -12.74 21.23
C SER A 139 5.01 -12.51 19.80
N ARG A 140 5.22 -13.61 19.07
CA ARG A 140 5.60 -13.60 17.64
C ARG A 140 4.67 -12.75 16.75
N MET A 141 3.39 -12.60 17.13
CA MET A 141 2.45 -11.71 16.43
C MET A 141 2.78 -10.23 16.64
N GLY A 142 3.27 -9.87 17.82
CA GLY A 142 3.80 -8.54 18.10
C GLY A 142 5.02 -8.24 17.22
N VAL A 143 5.98 -9.17 17.13
CA VAL A 143 7.15 -9.02 16.24
C VAL A 143 6.73 -8.75 14.80
N PHE A 144 5.76 -9.50 14.28
CA PHE A 144 5.23 -9.27 12.93
C PHE A 144 4.53 -7.92 12.79
N THR A 145 3.80 -7.46 13.82
CA THR A 145 3.15 -6.15 13.80
C THR A 145 4.18 -5.01 13.79
N GLY A 146 5.24 -5.11 14.59
CA GLY A 146 6.32 -4.13 14.56
C GLY A 146 7.09 -4.13 13.24
N TYR A 147 7.30 -5.31 12.64
CA TYR A 147 7.81 -5.42 11.28
C TYR A 147 6.92 -4.68 10.27
N GLU A 148 5.60 -4.90 10.32
CA GLU A 148 4.63 -4.26 9.43
C GLU A 148 4.60 -2.73 9.57
N MET A 149 4.79 -2.21 10.79
CA MET A 149 4.93 -0.76 11.03
C MET A 149 6.14 -0.18 10.28
N ILE A 150 7.30 -0.84 10.35
CA ILE A 150 8.53 -0.39 9.69
C ILE A 150 8.40 -0.53 8.18
N ILE A 151 8.04 -1.73 7.69
CA ILE A 151 8.04 -2.02 6.25
C ILE A 151 7.02 -1.18 5.50
N THR A 152 5.89 -0.85 6.13
CA THR A 152 4.88 0.05 5.57
C THR A 152 5.46 1.43 5.26
N LEU A 153 6.25 2.00 6.18
CA LEU A 153 6.91 3.30 5.98
C LEU A 153 7.98 3.21 4.89
N LYS A 154 8.80 2.15 4.92
CA LYS A 154 9.82 1.89 3.89
C LYS A 154 9.19 1.82 2.49
N ARG A 155 8.08 1.08 2.35
CA ARG A 155 7.32 0.95 1.09
C ARG A 155 6.72 2.28 0.66
N ALA A 156 6.17 3.07 1.58
CA ALA A 156 5.64 4.39 1.25
C ALA A 156 6.73 5.32 0.66
N ILE A 157 7.94 5.28 1.21
CA ILE A 157 9.10 6.02 0.68
C ILE A 157 9.48 5.53 -0.71
N LEU A 158 9.55 4.21 -0.93
CA LEU A 158 9.79 3.64 -2.27
C LEU A 158 8.72 4.05 -3.28
N ASN A 159 7.48 4.24 -2.83
CA ASN A 159 6.36 4.72 -3.64
C ASN A 159 6.37 6.26 -3.84
N GLY A 160 7.41 6.95 -3.38
CA GLY A 160 7.62 8.39 -3.57
C GLY A 160 6.87 9.27 -2.58
N ASN A 161 6.41 8.72 -1.45
CA ASN A 161 5.88 9.52 -0.35
C ASN A 161 6.99 9.90 0.64
N SER A 162 6.67 10.85 1.51
CA SER A 162 7.57 11.28 2.58
C SER A 162 7.03 10.91 3.95
N VAL A 163 7.92 10.62 4.89
CA VAL A 163 7.59 10.33 6.29
C VAL A 163 8.11 11.47 7.17
N LEU A 164 7.27 12.00 8.04
CA LEU A 164 7.63 13.06 8.96
C LEU A 164 8.15 12.47 10.27
N TYR A 165 9.45 12.60 10.51
CA TYR A 165 10.13 12.15 11.72
C TYR A 165 10.07 13.23 12.79
N LYS A 166 9.50 12.90 13.97
CA LYS A 166 9.30 13.81 15.10
C LYS A 166 9.72 13.18 16.43
N CYS A 167 11.02 12.94 16.61
CA CYS A 167 11.54 12.36 17.84
C CYS A 167 12.67 13.21 18.43
N ASN A 168 12.82 13.20 19.75
CA ASN A 168 13.86 13.92 20.50
C ASN A 168 13.97 15.41 20.12
N GLY A 169 12.83 16.07 19.89
CA GLY A 169 12.76 17.48 19.48
C GLY A 169 13.23 17.76 18.05
N LYS A 170 13.63 16.74 17.27
CA LYS A 170 13.95 16.87 15.84
C LYS A 170 12.68 16.73 15.02
N ASN A 171 12.55 17.55 13.98
CA ASN A 171 11.47 17.47 13.00
C ASN A 171 12.07 17.43 11.60
N VAL A 172 12.08 16.26 10.96
CA VAL A 172 12.76 16.00 9.69
C VAL A 172 11.80 15.29 8.74
N THR A 173 11.81 15.66 7.47
CA THR A 173 11.09 14.93 6.43
C THR A 173 12.03 13.91 5.81
N ILE A 174 11.69 12.63 5.92
CA ILE A 174 12.42 11.51 5.31
C ILE A 174 11.85 11.26 3.91
N GLN A 175 12.71 11.26 2.90
CA GLN A 175 12.34 11.03 1.50
C GLN A 175 13.15 9.92 0.83
N THR A 176 14.26 9.48 1.43
CA THR A 176 15.09 8.40 0.89
C THR A 176 15.15 7.19 1.83
N ILE A 177 15.53 6.04 1.27
CA ILE A 177 15.72 4.81 2.05
C ILE A 177 16.91 4.93 3.00
N GLU A 178 17.97 5.61 2.57
CA GLU A 178 19.16 5.86 3.39
C GLU A 178 18.81 6.71 4.63
N GLU A 179 18.01 7.76 4.46
CA GLU A 179 17.51 8.57 5.58
C GLU A 179 16.59 7.76 6.50
N PHE A 180 15.73 6.91 5.92
CA PHE A 180 14.83 6.03 6.65
C PHE A 180 15.60 5.04 7.54
N GLU A 181 16.60 4.37 6.98
CA GLU A 181 17.42 3.40 7.71
C GLU A 181 18.17 4.10 8.85
N LYS A 182 18.84 5.21 8.56
CA LYS A 182 19.62 5.98 9.54
C LYS A 182 18.78 6.56 10.68
N LEU A 183 17.58 7.09 10.39
CA LEU A 183 16.77 7.81 11.37
C LEU A 183 15.78 6.91 12.12
N ILE A 184 15.29 5.85 11.47
CA ILE A 184 14.31 4.93 12.05
C ILE A 184 15.00 3.62 12.41
N VAL A 185 15.41 2.82 11.41
CA VAL A 185 15.86 1.43 11.62
C VAL A 185 17.03 1.33 12.60
N ASP A 186 18.08 2.13 12.40
CA ASP A 186 19.31 2.10 13.21
C ASP A 186 19.09 2.55 14.66
N ASN A 187 18.01 3.28 14.93
CA ASN A 187 17.69 3.78 16.27
C ASN A 187 16.64 2.93 16.99
N LEU A 188 16.14 1.86 16.37
CA LEU A 188 15.17 0.98 17.00
C LEU A 188 15.87 -0.10 17.82
N ASN A 189 15.38 -0.29 19.05
CA ASN A 189 15.77 -1.44 19.87
C ASN A 189 15.00 -2.68 19.39
N CYS A 190 15.50 -3.32 18.34
CA CYS A 190 14.93 -4.54 17.76
C CYS A 190 15.39 -5.79 18.52
N ASN A 191 14.51 -6.79 18.65
CA ASN A 191 14.92 -8.13 19.06
C ASN A 191 15.56 -8.89 17.88
N ASP A 192 16.21 -10.02 18.16
CA ASP A 192 16.92 -10.81 17.14
C ASP A 192 16.00 -11.30 16.02
N GLU A 193 14.73 -11.65 16.32
CA GLU A 193 13.78 -12.13 15.30
C GLU A 193 13.44 -11.02 14.29
N LEU A 194 13.12 -9.81 14.77
CA LEU A 194 12.87 -8.67 13.88
C LEU A 194 14.12 -8.27 13.10
N LYS A 195 15.28 -8.28 13.75
CA LYS A 195 16.55 -7.95 13.08
C LYS A 195 16.80 -8.89 11.90
N ASN A 196 16.63 -10.19 12.09
CA ASN A 196 16.74 -11.18 11.02
C ASN A 196 15.71 -10.96 9.89
N LEU A 197 14.48 -10.53 10.21
CA LEU A 197 13.47 -10.22 9.19
C LEU A 197 13.85 -8.99 8.36
N LEU A 198 14.33 -7.93 9.00
CA LEU A 198 14.75 -6.71 8.33
C LEU A 198 16.02 -6.93 7.49
N GLU A 199 16.95 -7.76 7.94
CA GLU A 199 18.17 -8.11 7.20
C GLU A 199 17.88 -8.92 5.93
N LYS A 200 16.95 -9.88 6.00
CA LYS A 200 16.50 -10.65 4.81
C LYS A 200 15.90 -9.78 3.70
N GLU A 201 15.28 -8.67 4.06
CA GLU A 201 14.74 -7.69 3.09
C GLU A 201 15.84 -6.84 2.44
N ILE A 202 16.99 -6.66 3.10
CA ILE A 202 18.14 -5.95 2.53
C ILE A 202 18.84 -6.82 1.49
N GLU A 203 18.99 -8.13 1.75
CA GLU A 203 19.62 -9.08 0.82
C GLU A 203 18.86 -9.26 -0.51
N ILE A 204 17.57 -8.90 -0.59
CA ILE A 204 16.76 -8.99 -1.81
C ILE A 204 17.00 -7.77 -2.75
N LYS A 205 17.77 -6.76 -2.31
CA LYS A 205 18.04 -5.54 -3.08
C LYS A 205 19.36 -5.53 -3.86
N ASP A 206 20.14 -6.62 -3.82
CA ASP A 206 21.34 -6.84 -4.66
C ASP A 206 21.08 -7.91 -5.74
#